data_AF-A0A958GYB0-F1
#
_entry.id   AF-A0A958GYB0-F1
#
_cell.length_a   1.000
_cell.length_b   1.000
_cell.length_c   1.000
_cell.angle_alpha   90.00
_cell.angle_beta   90.00
_cell.angle_gamma   90.00
#
_symmetry.space_group_name_H-M   'P 1'
#
loop_
_entity.id
_entity.type
_entity.pdbx_description
1 polymer ?
#
loop_
_entity_poly.entity_id
_entity_poly.type
_entity_poly.pdbx_seq_one_letter_code
_entity_poly.pdbx_strand_id
1 'polypeptide(L)' 'MQLSGDPEGLAQLKRIKETNVSFLKFLLQEVETSFEGKVAFKGPDDGADYFLVRDGHDAKKLTVEKA' A
#
# COMPACT_ATOMS: atom_id res chain seq x y z
N MET A 1 -7.58 9.58 3.25
CA MET A 1 -7.51 8.12 3.03
C MET A 1 -7.52 7.46 4.39
N GLN A 2 -8.40 6.49 4.60
CA GLN A 2 -8.34 5.59 5.75
C GLN A 2 -7.42 4.43 5.35
N LEU A 3 -6.35 4.26 6.11
CA LEU A 3 -5.36 3.20 5.92
C LEU A 3 -5.48 2.25 7.11
N SER A 4 -5.70 0.98 6.85
CA SER A 4 -5.92 -0.06 7.86
C SER A 4 -5.24 -1.36 7.43
N GLY A 5 -5.18 -2.36 8.31
CA GLY A 5 -4.56 -3.65 7.99
C GLY A 5 -3.33 -3.96 8.84
N ASP A 6 -2.40 -4.70 8.26
CA ASP A 6 -1.23 -5.25 8.95
C ASP A 6 -0.34 -4.13 9.55
N PRO A 7 -0.01 -4.17 10.86
CA PRO A 7 0.75 -3.11 11.51
C PRO A 7 2.18 -2.99 10.98
N GLU A 8 2.83 -4.08 10.55
CA GLU A 8 4.16 -4.03 9.96
C GLU A 8 4.08 -3.40 8.56
N GLY A 9 3.15 -3.85 7.73
CA GLY A 9 2.94 -3.28 6.40
C GLY A 9 2.58 -1.79 6.43
N LEU A 10 1.76 -1.35 7.41
CA LEU A 10 1.46 0.06 7.63
C LEU A 10 2.70 0.86 8.05
N ALA A 11 3.58 0.29 8.88
CA ALA A 11 4.84 0.92 9.25
C ALA A 11 5.76 1.08 8.03
N GLN A 12 5.83 0.07 7.15
CA GLN A 12 6.58 0.15 5.89
C GLN A 12 6.00 1.20 4.94
N LEU A 13 4.68 1.25 4.78
CA LEU A 13 4.02 2.26 3.94
C LEU A 13 4.27 3.69 4.47
N LYS A 14 4.28 3.85 5.80
CA LYS A 14 4.63 5.12 6.44
C LYS A 14 6.09 5.50 6.19
N ARG A 15 7.02 4.55 6.28
CA ARG A 15 8.43 4.76 5.90
C ARG A 15 8.56 5.19 4.45
N ILE A 16 7.88 4.51 3.52
CA ILE A 16 7.86 4.87 2.10
C ILE A 16 7.32 6.29 1.91
N LYS A 17 6.29 6.70 2.66
CA LYS A 17 5.80 8.08 2.64
C LYS A 17 6.87 9.10 3.06
N GLU A 18 7.74 8.75 4.01
CA GLU A 18 8.78 9.64 4.53
C GLU A 18 10.05 9.64 3.67
N THR A 19 10.42 8.51 3.07
CA THR A 19 11.65 8.35 2.29
C THR A 19 11.45 8.53 0.79
N ASN A 20 10.29 8.14 0.25
CA ASN A 20 10.01 8.13 -1.18
C ASN A 20 8.52 8.36 -1.51
N VAL A 21 8.08 9.61 -1.36
CA VAL A 21 6.72 10.06 -1.72
C VAL A 21 6.35 9.74 -3.16
N SER A 22 7.29 9.80 -4.10
CA SER A 22 7.03 9.49 -5.51
C SER A 22 6.63 8.03 -5.69
N PHE A 23 7.31 7.12 -5.00
CA PHE A 23 6.95 5.71 -5.00
C PHE A 23 5.58 5.46 -4.34
N LEU A 24 5.26 6.16 -3.25
CA LEU A 24 3.92 6.07 -2.66
C LEU A 24 2.82 6.49 -3.65
N LYS A 25 3.02 7.59 -4.38
CA LYS A 25 2.07 8.04 -5.42
C LYS A 25 1.93 7.02 -6.54
N PHE A 26 3.03 6.39 -6.94
CA PHE A 26 3.01 5.32 -7.93
C PHE A 26 2.17 4.13 -7.44
N LEU A 27 2.37 3.65 -6.21
CA LEU A 27 1.57 2.57 -5.63
C LEU A 27 0.09 2.92 -5.55
N LEU A 28 -0.25 4.16 -5.18
CA LEU A 28 -1.64 4.63 -5.15
C LEU A 28 -2.26 4.66 -6.55
N GLN A 29 -1.52 5.13 -7.56
CA GLN A 29 -2.02 5.14 -8.93
C GLN A 29 -2.16 3.70 -9.48
N GLU A 30 -1.18 2.84 -9.22
CA GLU A 30 -1.23 1.45 -9.65
C GLU A 30 -2.42 0.72 -9.02
N VAL A 31 -2.64 0.83 -7.71
CA VAL A 31 -3.80 0.19 -7.06
C VAL A 31 -5.13 0.73 -7.59
N GLU A 32 -5.17 2.00 -8.02
CA GLU A 32 -6.35 2.58 -8.64
C GLU A 32 -6.61 2.03 -10.05
N THR A 33 -5.56 1.76 -10.82
CA THR A 33 -5.64 1.21 -12.19
C THR A 33 -5.62 -0.31 -12.26
N SER A 34 -5.23 -0.98 -11.17
CA SER A 34 -5.11 -2.43 -11.09
C SER A 34 -6.48 -3.07 -11.18
N PHE A 35 -6.62 -4.05 -12.08
CA PHE A 35 -7.87 -4.79 -12.25
C PHE A 35 -8.28 -5.55 -10.99
N GLU A 36 -7.30 -6.06 -10.23
CA GLU A 36 -7.53 -6.76 -8.97
C GLU A 36 -7.78 -5.79 -7.79
N GLY A 37 -7.58 -4.48 -8.00
CA GLY A 37 -7.67 -3.49 -6.92
C GLY A 37 -6.60 -3.69 -5.84
N LYS A 38 -5.49 -4.36 -6.14
CA LYS A 38 -4.35 -4.53 -5.25
C LYS A 38 -3.03 -4.35 -6.00
N VAL A 39 -2.00 -3.93 -5.28
CA VAL A 39 -0.62 -3.79 -5.78
C VAL A 39 0.36 -4.34 -4.74
N ALA A 40 1.37 -5.07 -5.20
CA ALA A 40 2.45 -5.54 -4.34
C ALA A 40 3.48 -4.42 -4.12
N PHE A 41 3.98 -4.29 -2.90
CA PHE A 41 5.10 -3.42 -2.57
C PHE A 41 6.00 -4.07 -1.54
N LYS A 42 7.30 -3.76 -1.62
CA LYS A 42 8.29 -4.24 -0.65
C LYS A 42 8.57 -3.19 0.41
N GLY A 43 8.62 -3.63 1.66
CA GLY A 43 9.12 -2.80 2.74
C GLY A 43 10.62 -2.56 2.60
N PRO A 44 11.12 -1.31 2.67
CA PRO A 44 12.55 -1.02 2.55
C PRO A 44 13.43 -1.68 3.62
N ASP A 45 12.88 -1.99 4.80
CA ASP A 45 13.65 -2.53 5.93
C ASP A 45 13.60 -4.06 6.04
N ASP A 46 12.48 -4.71 5.71
CA ASP A 46 12.26 -6.13 6.03
C ASP A 46 12.40 -7.05 4.81
N GLY A 47 12.40 -6.51 3.60
CA GLY A 47 12.38 -7.30 2.36
C GLY A 47 11.08 -8.10 2.13
N ALA A 48 10.17 -8.06 3.10
CA ALA A 48 8.83 -8.64 3.00
C ALA A 48 7.98 -7.94 1.93
N ASP A 49 7.25 -8.77 1.19
CA ASP A 49 6.23 -8.35 0.24
C ASP A 49 4.92 -8.10 0.99
N TYR A 50 4.28 -6.97 0.68
CA TYR A 50 2.97 -6.58 1.18
C TYR A 50 2.07 -6.23 0.01
N PHE A 51 0.76 -6.39 0.18
CA PHE A 51 -0.24 -5.92 -0.75
C PHE A 51 -0.92 -4.67 -0.21
N LEU A 52 -0.95 -3.62 -1.03
CA LEU A 52 -1.84 -2.50 -0.83
C LEU A 52 -3.12 -2.78 -1.62
N VAL A 53 -4.22 -2.99 -0.91
CA VAL A 53 -5.53 -3.35 -1.44
C VAL A 53 -6.47 -2.15 -1.30
N ARG A 54 -7.16 -1.81 -2.38
CA ARG A 54 -8.21 -0.80 -2.42
C ARG A 54 -9.54 -1.45 -2.13
N ASP A 55 -10.32 -0.82 -1.26
CA ASP A 55 -11.70 -1.23 -1.03
C ASP A 55 -12.54 -0.95 -2.28
N GLY A 56 -13.23 -1.99 -2.78
CA GLY A 56 -14.04 -1.88 -3.99
C GLY A 56 -15.27 -0.97 -3.86
N HIS A 57 -15.65 -0.61 -2.63
CA HIS A 57 -16.82 0.20 -2.33
C HIS A 57 -16.44 1.65 -1.98
N ASP A 58 -15.29 1.86 -1.33
CA ASP A 58 -14.77 3.18 -0.98
C ASP A 58 -13.33 3.39 -1.48
N ALA A 59 -13.19 4.20 -2.53
CA ALA A 59 -11.92 4.56 -3.13
C ALA A 59 -10.91 5.21 -2.16
N LYS A 60 -11.36 5.69 -1.00
CA LYS A 60 -10.52 6.36 0.00
C LYS A 60 -10.11 5.41 1.13
N LYS A 61 -10.57 4.15 1.11
CA LYS A 61 -10.15 3.08 2.01
C LYS A 61 -9.12 2.18 1.34
N LEU A 62 -7.97 2.08 1.98
CA LEU A 62 -6.87 1.22 1.57
C LEU A 62 -6.52 0.31 2.74
N THR A 63 -6.35 -0.97 2.44
CA THR A 63 -5.95 -2.00 3.39
C THR A 63 -4.57 -2.50 3.03
N VAL A 64 -3.69 -2.67 4.01
CA VAL A 64 -2.41 -3.33 3.81
C VAL A 64 -2.50 -4.76 4.31
N GLU A 65 -2.17 -5.71 3.45
CA GLU A 65 -2.11 -7.13 3.76
C GLU A 65 -0.69 -7.64 3.56
N LYS A 66 -0.28 -8.67 4.30
CA LYS A 66 0.99 -9.34 4.07
C LYS A 66 0.85 -10.27 2.85
N ALA A 67 1.85 -10.29 1.97
CA ALA A 67 1.81 -11.11 0.76
C ALA A 67 2.01 -12.61 1.01
#